data_AF-A0A9X7Y167-F1
#
_entry.id   AF-A0A9X7Y167-F1
#
_cell.length_a   1.000
_cell.length_b   1.000
_cell.length_c   1.000
_cell.angle_alpha   90.00
_cell.angle_beta   90.00
_cell.angle_gamma   90.00
#
_symmetry.space_group_name_H-M   'P 1'
#
loop_
_entity.id
_entity.type
_entity.pdbx_description
1 polymer ?
#
loop_
_entity_poly.entity_id
_entity_poly.type
_entity_poly.pdbx_seq_one_letter_code
_entity_poly.pdbx_strand_id
1 'polypeptide(L)'
;MISLDEKKLISLTLRIGVAISTSLVILGLLLFLVTNSNASVYNFNTSNLNLFNYSNPLTIILYGIIALISIPLIVVLEQIIIYLLEKDKIYVIISIIVFTIMVLAILTIPKIIMH
;
A
#
# COMPACT_ATOMS: atom_id res chain seq x y z
N MET A 1 22.27 21.76 -0.47
CA MET A 1 21.00 21.96 -1.20
C MET A 1 20.27 20.64 -1.47
N ILE A 2 20.97 19.49 -1.47
CA ILE A 2 20.42 18.15 -1.80
C ILE A 2 19.37 17.62 -0.79
N SER A 3 19.52 17.89 0.51
CA SER A 3 18.63 17.34 1.55
C SER A 3 17.19 17.90 1.55
N LEU A 4 16.93 19.02 0.88
CA LEU A 4 15.57 19.58 0.74
C LEU A 4 14.77 18.85 -0.34
N ASP A 5 15.44 18.39 -1.40
CA ASP A 5 14.80 17.68 -2.50
C ASP A 5 14.37 16.27 -2.08
N GLU A 6 15.19 15.58 -1.28
CA GLU A 6 14.88 14.24 -0.75
C GLU A 6 13.60 14.22 0.10
N LYS A 7 13.51 15.09 1.11
CA LYS A 7 12.33 15.19 1.97
C LYS A 7 11.07 15.50 1.17
N LYS A 8 11.21 16.32 0.13
CA LYS A 8 10.12 16.67 -0.78
C LYS A 8 9.71 15.46 -1.64
N LEU A 9 10.66 14.70 -2.17
CA LEU A 9 10.40 13.48 -2.94
C LEU A 9 9.65 12.46 -2.09
N ILE A 10 10.16 12.13 -0.91
CA ILE A 10 9.53 11.15 0.00
C ILE A 10 8.12 11.58 0.39
N SER A 11 7.94 12.86 0.74
CA SER A 11 6.62 13.40 1.10
C SER A 11 5.65 13.36 -0.07
N LEU A 12 6.15 13.62 -1.29
CA LEU A 12 5.34 13.59 -2.50
C LEU A 12 4.95 12.16 -2.89
N THR A 13 5.87 11.20 -2.83
CA THR A 13 5.57 9.77 -3.03
C THR A 13 4.52 9.29 -2.05
N LEU A 14 4.66 9.63 -0.76
CA LEU A 14 3.66 9.28 0.25
C LEU A 14 2.28 9.89 -0.07
N ARG A 15 2.22 11.19 -0.39
CA ARG A 15 0.95 11.88 -0.68
C ARG A 15 0.27 11.34 -1.92
N ILE A 16 1.01 11.14 -3.01
CA ILE A 16 0.46 10.62 -4.26
C ILE A 16 0.02 9.17 -4.07
N GLY A 17 0.86 8.35 -3.43
CA GLY A 17 0.54 6.95 -3.15
C GLY A 17 -0.76 6.80 -2.33
N VAL A 18 -0.88 7.57 -1.25
CA VAL A 18 -2.11 7.57 -0.42
C VAL A 18 -3.29 8.12 -1.21
N ALA A 19 -3.14 9.23 -1.94
CA ALA A 19 -4.23 9.82 -2.72
C ALA A 19 -4.79 8.84 -3.78
N ILE A 20 -3.91 8.15 -4.51
CA ILE A 20 -4.31 7.13 -5.49
C ILE A 20 -5.03 5.97 -4.80
N SER A 21 -4.44 5.44 -3.73
CA SER A 21 -4.99 4.32 -2.98
C SER A 21 -6.38 4.62 -2.42
N THR A 22 -6.52 5.78 -1.76
CA THR A 22 -7.79 6.26 -1.23
C THR A 22 -8.82 6.50 -2.34
N SER A 23 -8.42 7.05 -3.47
CA SER A 23 -9.32 7.24 -4.61
C SER A 23 -9.84 5.90 -5.13
N LEU A 24 -8.99 4.88 -5.26
CA LEU A 24 -9.40 3.54 -5.69
C LEU A 24 -10.39 2.89 -4.71
N VAL A 25 -10.11 2.99 -3.40
CA VAL A 25 -11.02 2.46 -2.37
C VAL A 25 -12.36 3.17 -2.41
N ILE A 26 -12.38 4.51 -2.47
CA ILE A 26 -13.63 5.29 -2.54
C ILE A 26 -14.42 4.96 -3.80
N LEU A 27 -13.77 4.91 -4.96
CA LEU A 27 -14.43 4.57 -6.23
C LEU A 27 -15.04 3.17 -6.18
N GLY A 28 -14.29 2.18 -5.69
CA GLY A 28 -14.77 0.82 -5.54
C GLY A 28 -15.95 0.71 -4.57
N LEU A 29 -15.93 1.46 -3.46
CA LEU A 29 -17.05 1.52 -2.53
C LEU A 29 -18.29 2.15 -3.16
N LEU A 30 -18.15 3.28 -3.85
CA LEU A 30 -19.27 3.94 -4.54
C LEU A 30 -19.91 3.01 -5.57
N LEU A 31 -19.10 2.32 -6.38
CA LEU A 31 -19.56 1.32 -7.34
C LEU A 31 -20.27 0.14 -6.65
N PHE A 32 -19.76 -0.31 -5.51
CA PHE A 32 -20.38 -1.39 -4.73
C PHE A 32 -21.76 -0.99 -4.21
N LEU A 33 -21.90 0.23 -3.66
CA LEU A 33 -23.16 0.81 -3.17
C LEU A 33 -24.21 0.93 -4.27
N VAL A 34 -23.82 1.37 -5.47
CA VAL A 34 -24.75 1.52 -6.61
C VAL A 34 -25.17 0.16 -7.17
N THR A 35 -24.25 -0.80 -7.24
CA THR A 35 -24.51 -2.12 -7.84
C THR A 35 -25.31 -3.04 -6.91
N ASN A 36 -25.12 -2.91 -5.60
CA ASN A 36 -25.72 -3.79 -4.61
C ASN A 36 -26.62 -3.03 -3.64
N SER A 37 -27.75 -2.53 -4.13
CA SER A 37 -28.71 -1.75 -3.37
C SER A 37 -29.32 -2.46 -2.14
N ASN A 38 -29.24 -3.81 -2.08
CA ASN A 38 -29.74 -4.62 -0.97
C ASN A 38 -28.67 -5.53 -0.30
N ALA A 39 -27.39 -5.43 -0.67
CA ALA A 39 -26.37 -6.27 -0.03
C ALA A 39 -26.05 -5.74 1.36
N SER A 40 -25.93 -6.66 2.33
CA SER A 40 -25.38 -6.30 3.62
C SER A 40 -23.91 -5.91 3.42
N VAL A 41 -23.55 -4.71 3.89
CA VAL A 41 -22.16 -4.21 3.87
C VAL A 41 -21.23 -5.14 4.67
N TYR A 42 -21.77 -6.09 5.45
CA TYR A 42 -20.98 -7.00 6.27
C TYR A 42 -20.53 -8.29 5.56
N ASN A 43 -21.12 -8.67 4.43
CA ASN A 43 -20.75 -9.88 3.70
C ASN A 43 -19.71 -9.61 2.60
N PHE A 44 -18.51 -9.17 3.01
CA PHE A 44 -17.35 -9.07 2.14
C PHE A 44 -16.68 -10.44 1.97
N ASN A 45 -17.17 -11.27 1.05
CA ASN A 45 -16.48 -12.51 0.70
C ASN A 45 -15.47 -12.27 -0.42
N THR A 46 -14.19 -12.19 -0.06
CA THR A 46 -13.08 -11.98 -1.00
C THR A 46 -12.44 -13.29 -1.50
N SER A 47 -12.86 -14.44 -1.00
CA SER A 47 -12.16 -15.73 -1.16
C SER A 47 -12.13 -16.24 -2.61
N ASN A 48 -13.14 -15.89 -3.41
CA ASN A 48 -13.27 -16.32 -4.81
C ASN A 48 -13.22 -15.12 -5.79
N LEU A 49 -12.59 -14.01 -5.40
CA LEU A 49 -12.48 -12.85 -6.28
C LEU A 49 -11.50 -13.13 -7.42
N ASN A 50 -11.99 -12.95 -8.66
CA ASN A 50 -11.13 -12.92 -9.82
C ASN A 50 -10.44 -11.55 -9.92
N LEU A 51 -9.13 -11.52 -9.68
CA LEU A 51 -8.31 -10.30 -9.72
C LEU A 51 -8.33 -9.62 -11.10
N PHE A 52 -8.53 -10.39 -12.17
CA PHE A 52 -8.57 -9.83 -13.53
C PHE A 52 -9.94 -9.26 -13.90
N ASN A 53 -10.96 -9.42 -13.05
CA ASN A 53 -12.27 -8.86 -13.30
C ASN A 53 -12.38 -7.44 -12.75
N TYR A 54 -11.96 -6.45 -13.55
CA TYR A 54 -12.03 -5.03 -13.21
C TYR A 54 -13.46 -4.48 -13.08
N SER A 55 -14.47 -5.21 -13.58
CA SER A 55 -15.87 -4.79 -13.43
C SER A 55 -16.41 -5.04 -12.02
N ASN A 56 -15.76 -5.90 -11.24
CA ASN A 56 -16.18 -6.19 -9.87
C ASN A 56 -15.71 -5.06 -8.94
N PRO A 57 -16.63 -4.36 -8.25
CA PRO A 57 -16.27 -3.29 -7.31
C PRO A 57 -15.31 -3.75 -6.22
N LEU A 58 -15.44 -5.00 -5.76
CA LEU A 58 -14.56 -5.59 -4.73
C LEU A 58 -13.12 -5.72 -5.21
N THR A 59 -12.90 -6.01 -6.50
CA THR A 59 -11.56 -6.08 -7.10
C THR A 59 -10.90 -4.70 -7.11
N ILE A 60 -11.65 -3.64 -7.42
CA ILE A 60 -11.16 -2.25 -7.40
C ILE A 60 -10.77 -1.84 -5.97
N ILE A 61 -11.62 -2.16 -4.98
CA ILE A 61 -11.32 -1.92 -3.56
C ILE A 61 -10.04 -2.65 -3.16
N LEU A 62 -9.90 -3.92 -3.54
CA LEU A 62 -8.73 -4.72 -3.22
C LEU A 62 -7.45 -4.12 -3.81
N TYR A 63 -7.47 -3.62 -5.05
CA TYR A 63 -6.34 -2.89 -5.63
C TYR A 63 -5.97 -1.64 -4.84
N GLY A 64 -6.97 -0.85 -4.40
CA GLY A 64 -6.74 0.32 -3.55
C GLY A 64 -6.12 -0.04 -2.21
N ILE A 65 -6.57 -1.13 -1.57
CA ILE A 65 -5.99 -1.63 -0.31
C ILE A 65 -4.56 -2.12 -0.53
N ILE A 66 -4.30 -2.91 -1.58
CA ILE A 66 -2.96 -3.41 -1.91
C ILE A 66 -2.01 -2.23 -2.13
N ALA A 67 -2.44 -1.21 -2.89
CA ALA A 67 -1.65 0.01 -3.08
C ALA A 67 -1.36 0.70 -1.73
N LEU A 68 -2.37 0.86 -0.87
CA LEU A 68 -2.25 1.54 0.43
C LEU A 68 -1.24 0.85 1.36
N ILE A 69 -1.33 -0.48 1.50
CA ILE A 69 -0.42 -1.26 2.35
C ILE A 69 1.00 -1.35 1.77
N SER A 70 1.15 -1.13 0.46
CA SER A 70 2.45 -1.17 -0.22
C SER A 70 3.21 0.16 -0.13
N ILE A 71 2.52 1.29 0.12
CA ILE A 71 3.18 2.61 0.19
C ILE A 71 4.34 2.65 1.20
N PRO A 72 4.21 2.11 2.43
CA PRO A 72 5.33 2.06 3.37
C PRO A 72 6.56 1.33 2.81
N LEU A 73 6.39 0.31 1.97
CA LEU A 73 7.51 -0.40 1.33
C LEU A 73 8.21 0.49 0.31
N ILE A 74 7.45 1.20 -0.54
CA ILE A 74 8.00 2.10 -1.56
C ILE A 74 8.80 3.22 -0.91
N VAL A 75 8.26 3.84 0.14
CA VAL A 75 8.95 4.92 0.87
C VAL A 75 10.26 4.41 1.47
N VAL A 76 10.26 3.24 2.11
CA VAL A 76 11.49 2.69 2.69
C VAL A 76 12.52 2.33 1.60
N LEU A 77 12.08 1.87 0.43
CA LEU A 77 12.98 1.66 -0.72
C LEU A 77 13.61 2.97 -1.20
N GLU A 78 12.83 4.05 -1.31
CA GLU A 78 13.37 5.39 -1.63
C GLU A 78 14.42 5.82 -0.59
N GLN A 79 14.17 5.59 0.70
CA GLN A 79 15.16 5.86 1.76
C GLN A 79 16.46 5.11 1.54
N ILE A 80 16.39 3.81 1.22
CA ILE A 80 17.59 3.01 0.97
C ILE A 80 18.39 3.59 -0.20
N ILE A 81 17.72 3.95 -1.30
CA ILE A 81 18.39 4.53 -2.48
C ILE A 81 19.06 5.86 -2.12
N ILE A 82 18.37 6.74 -1.41
CA ILE A 82 18.92 8.04 -0.97
C ILE A 82 20.15 7.84 -0.10
N TYR A 83 20.06 7.03 0.96
CA TYR A 83 21.19 6.81 1.87
C TYR A 83 22.38 6.09 1.22
N LEU A 84 22.13 5.24 0.22
CA LEU A 84 23.19 4.64 -0.60
C LEU A 84 23.94 5.71 -1.41
N LEU A 85 23.22 6.67 -2.02
CA LEU A 85 23.81 7.76 -2.78
C LEU A 85 24.58 8.75 -1.88
N GLU A 86 24.05 9.03 -0.69
CA GLU A 86 24.70 9.86 0.32
C GLU A 86 25.89 9.15 1.00
N LYS A 87 26.08 7.84 0.74
CA LYS A 87 27.09 6.96 1.35
C LYS A 87 26.95 6.83 2.87
N ASP A 88 25.74 7.01 3.39
CA ASP A 88 25.48 6.90 4.82
C ASP A 88 25.17 5.44 5.23
N LYS A 89 26.23 4.72 5.57
CA LYS A 89 26.17 3.28 5.87
C LYS A 89 25.27 2.93 7.05
N ILE A 90 25.18 3.80 8.06
CA ILE A 90 24.39 3.51 9.26
C ILE A 90 22.90 3.54 8.89
N TYR A 91 22.48 4.58 8.16
CA TYR A 91 21.08 4.72 7.76
C TYR A 91 20.67 3.68 6.70
N VAL A 92 21.57 3.27 5.80
CA VAL A 92 21.31 2.13 4.90
C VAL A 92 21.00 0.85 5.69
N ILE A 93 21.80 0.53 6.71
CA ILE A 93 21.58 -0.68 7.53
C ILE A 93 20.24 -0.59 8.27
N ILE A 94 19.95 0.55 8.89
CA ILE A 94 18.66 0.77 9.58
C ILE A 94 17.49 0.58 8.60
N SER A 95 17.57 1.19 7.42
CA SER A 95 16.51 1.10 6.42
C SER A 95 16.31 -0.33 5.87
N ILE A 96 17.37 -1.11 5.72
CA ILE A 96 17.26 -2.53 5.34
C ILE A 96 16.57 -3.34 6.45
N ILE A 97 16.89 -3.08 7.72
CA ILE A 97 16.22 -3.72 8.86
C ILE A 97 14.73 -3.34 8.85
N VAL A 98 14.41 -2.05 8.71
CA VAL A 98 13.04 -1.54 8.64
C VAL A 98 12.27 -2.17 7.47
N PHE A 99 12.89 -2.25 6.30
CA PHE A 99 12.30 -2.90 5.14
C PHE A 99 11.99 -4.38 5.43
N THR A 100 12.93 -5.09 6.06
CA THR A 100 12.76 -6.49 6.44
C THR A 100 11.61 -6.69 7.41
N ILE A 101 11.51 -5.88 8.47
CA ILE A 101 10.39 -5.98 9.42
C ILE A 101 9.06 -5.63 8.76
N MET A 102 9.01 -4.70 7.80
CA MET A 102 7.80 -4.36 7.07
C MET A 102 7.34 -5.51 6.17
N VAL A 103 8.25 -6.10 5.40
CA VAL A 103 7.95 -7.28 4.56
C VAL A 103 7.49 -8.45 5.43
N LEU A 104 8.18 -8.72 6.54
CA LEU A 104 7.76 -9.75 7.49
C LEU A 104 6.41 -9.43 8.11
N ALA A 105 6.14 -8.19 8.52
CA ALA A 105 4.84 -7.83 9.08
C ALA A 105 3.70 -8.09 8.09
N ILE A 106 3.85 -7.63 6.85
CA ILE A 106 2.82 -7.76 5.81
C ILE A 106 2.59 -9.24 5.43
N LEU A 107 3.64 -10.05 5.36
CA LEU A 107 3.51 -11.45 4.94
C LEU A 107 3.15 -12.40 6.09
N THR A 108 3.70 -12.18 7.29
CA THR A 108 3.64 -13.15 8.39
C THR A 108 2.41 -12.92 9.28
N ILE A 109 2.01 -11.67 9.52
CA ILE A 109 0.86 -11.37 10.39
C ILE A 109 -0.44 -12.01 9.87
N PRO A 110 -0.82 -11.89 8.58
CA PRO A 110 -2.05 -12.50 8.08
C PRO A 110 -2.05 -14.02 8.24
N LYS A 111 -0.88 -14.65 8.00
CA LYS A 111 -0.71 -16.10 8.13
C LYS A 111 -0.84 -16.57 9.58
N ILE A 112 -0.36 -15.80 10.55
CA ILE A 112 -0.48 -16.13 11.98
C ILE A 112 -1.92 -15.99 12.46
N ILE A 113 -2.64 -14.96 12.02
CA ILE A 113 -4.04 -14.71 12.43
C ILE A 113 -4.99 -15.78 11.87
N MET A 114 -4.66 -16.37 10.71
CA MET A 114 -5.48 -17.41 10.07
C MET A 114 -5.24 -18.83 10.61
N HIS A 115 -4.30 -19.01 11.53
CA HIS A 115 -4.05 -20.28 12.25
C HIS A 115 -4.53 -20.19 13.70
#